data_AF-A0A7J3R0P3-F1
#
_entry.id   AF-A0A7J3R0P3-F1
#
_cell.length_a   1.000
_cell.length_b   1.000
_cell.length_c   1.000
_cell.angle_alpha   90.00
_cell.angle_beta   90.00
_cell.angle_gamma   90.00
#
_symmetry.space_group_name_H-M   'P 1'
#
loop_
_entity.id
_entity.type
_entity.pdbx_description
1 polymer ?
#
loop_
_entity_poly.entity_id
_entity_poly.type
_entity_poly.pdbx_seq_one_letter_code
_entity_poly.pdbx_strand_id
1 'polypeptide(L)'
;AHHEFSTLRLLKECIQKLKVEQKVKLLINVSREVQRQVLQHSKVYLHPLVKHEAFGISAVEAMAAGCIPVAPDVGGLKEVVPRNLRYSSIEEAASLVTQEVENWCIKKVRNSVNLAERFSQTRFREEFLRIMKL
;
A
#
# COMPACT_ATOMS: atom_id res chain seq x y z
N ALA A 1 -3.27 -23.14 4.82
CA ALA A 1 -3.46 -23.94 3.59
C ALA A 1 -4.88 -23.81 3.01
N HIS A 2 -5.96 -24.25 3.69
CA HIS A 2 -7.31 -24.25 3.09
C HIS A 2 -7.91 -22.86 2.74
N HIS A 3 -7.62 -21.81 3.52
CA HIS A 3 -8.14 -20.44 3.26
C HIS A 3 -7.45 -19.71 2.09
N GLU A 4 -6.24 -20.10 1.72
CA GLU A 4 -5.46 -19.40 0.70
C GLU A 4 -5.95 -19.74 -0.71
N PHE A 5 -6.35 -21.01 -0.91
CA PHE A 5 -6.97 -21.48 -2.14
C PHE A 5 -8.37 -20.88 -2.37
N SER A 6 -9.13 -20.56 -1.31
CA SER A 6 -10.46 -19.96 -1.46
C SER A 6 -10.40 -18.50 -1.88
N THR A 7 -9.54 -17.68 -1.27
CA THR A 7 -9.40 -16.26 -1.66
C THR A 7 -8.90 -16.10 -3.09
N LEU A 8 -7.86 -16.85 -3.49
CA LEU A 8 -7.35 -16.78 -4.85
C LEU A 8 -8.42 -17.17 -5.89
N ARG A 9 -9.21 -18.21 -5.58
CA ARG A 9 -10.33 -18.63 -6.42
C ARG A 9 -11.38 -17.53 -6.55
N LEU A 10 -11.80 -16.93 -5.43
CA LEU A 10 -12.77 -15.83 -5.44
C LEU A 10 -12.27 -14.63 -6.25
N LEU A 11 -10.98 -14.27 -6.12
CA LEU A 11 -10.38 -13.20 -6.93
C LEU A 11 -10.43 -13.53 -8.42
N LYS A 12 -10.07 -14.77 -8.82
CA LYS A 12 -10.15 -15.20 -10.22
C LYS A 12 -11.58 -15.14 -10.76
N GLU A 13 -12.57 -15.63 -10.00
CA GLU A 13 -13.98 -15.58 -10.37
C GLU A 13 -14.49 -14.13 -10.49
N CYS A 14 -14.10 -13.24 -9.58
CA CYS A 14 -14.44 -11.81 -9.66
C CYS A 14 -13.83 -11.13 -10.89
N ILE A 15 -12.56 -11.40 -11.19
CA ILE A 15 -11.88 -10.85 -12.38
C ILE A 15 -12.62 -11.26 -13.66
N GLN A 16 -13.04 -12.53 -13.76
CA GLN A 16 -13.80 -13.04 -14.90
C GLN A 16 -15.21 -12.43 -14.99
N LYS A 17 -15.93 -12.39 -13.87
CA LYS A 17 -17.29 -11.80 -13.81
C LYS A 17 -17.29 -10.33 -14.23
N LEU A 18 -16.26 -9.58 -13.83
CA LEU A 18 -16.09 -8.17 -14.16
C LEU A 18 -15.44 -7.93 -15.54
N LYS A 19 -14.96 -8.97 -16.23
CA LYS A 19 -14.30 -8.89 -17.55
C LYS A 19 -13.07 -7.96 -17.56
N VAL A 20 -12.24 -8.06 -16.53
CA VAL A 20 -11.04 -7.21 -16.33
C VAL A 20 -9.72 -7.99 -16.40
N GLU A 21 -9.72 -9.16 -17.03
CA GLU A 21 -8.56 -10.05 -17.18
C GLU A 21 -7.34 -9.35 -17.77
N GLN A 22 -7.55 -8.42 -18.70
CA GLN A 22 -6.48 -7.66 -19.35
C GLN A 22 -5.94 -6.50 -18.50
N LYS A 23 -6.61 -6.16 -17.39
CA LYS A 23 -6.26 -5.06 -16.49
C LYS A 23 -5.70 -5.51 -15.15
N VAL A 24 -5.81 -6.81 -14.83
CA VAL A 24 -5.43 -7.37 -13.53
C VAL A 24 -4.44 -8.50 -13.71
N LYS A 25 -3.27 -8.37 -13.10
CA LYS A 25 -2.25 -9.43 -13.05
C LYS A 25 -2.12 -9.94 -11.62
N LEU A 26 -2.39 -11.24 -11.41
CA LEU A 26 -2.19 -11.91 -10.14
C LEU A 26 -0.76 -12.45 -10.06
N LEU A 27 0.01 -11.98 -9.08
CA LEU A 27 1.37 -12.43 -8.79
C LEU A 27 1.35 -13.24 -7.50
N ILE A 28 1.62 -14.54 -7.60
CA ILE A 28 1.53 -15.49 -6.48
C ILE A 28 2.94 -15.97 -6.14
N ASN A 29 3.32 -15.92 -4.86
CA ASN A 29 4.61 -16.42 -4.36
C ASN A 29 5.83 -15.92 -5.14
N VAL A 30 5.78 -14.66 -5.61
CA VAL A 30 6.93 -14.04 -6.29
C VAL A 30 8.06 -13.80 -5.31
N SER A 31 9.30 -13.81 -5.82
CA SER A 31 10.47 -13.50 -4.99
C SER A 31 10.41 -12.06 -4.46
N ARG A 32 11.14 -11.78 -3.37
CA ARG A 32 11.26 -10.42 -2.82
C ARG A 32 11.85 -9.44 -3.85
N GLU A 33 12.72 -9.91 -4.73
CA GLU A 33 13.27 -9.12 -5.83
C GLU A 33 12.18 -8.69 -6.81
N VAL A 34 11.34 -9.64 -7.27
CA VAL A 34 10.22 -9.33 -8.18
C VAL A 34 9.20 -8.43 -7.49
N GLN A 35 8.90 -8.67 -6.21
CA GLN A 35 8.01 -7.79 -5.43
C GLN A 35 8.55 -6.35 -5.42
N ARG A 36 9.85 -6.15 -5.16
CA ARG A 36 10.49 -4.84 -5.17
C ARG A 36 10.40 -4.18 -6.54
N GLN A 37 10.71 -4.93 -7.61
CA GLN A 37 10.62 -4.42 -8.97
C GLN A 37 9.19 -3.98 -9.29
N VAL A 38 8.17 -4.76 -8.95
CA VAL A 38 6.76 -4.39 -9.17
C VAL A 38 6.40 -3.09 -8.46
N LEU A 39 6.81 -2.93 -7.19
CA LEU A 39 6.57 -1.70 -6.45
C LEU A 39 7.29 -0.50 -7.09
N GLN A 40 8.56 -0.66 -7.50
CA GLN A 40 9.33 0.42 -8.14
C GLN A 40 8.76 0.87 -9.49
N HIS A 41 8.02 0.00 -10.20
CA HIS A 41 7.35 0.33 -11.45
C HIS A 41 5.88 0.74 -11.26
N SER A 42 5.39 0.79 -10.03
CA SER A 42 4.01 1.16 -9.71
C SER A 42 3.91 2.63 -9.31
N LYS A 43 2.81 3.30 -9.70
CA LYS A 43 2.56 4.71 -9.36
C LYS A 43 1.85 4.87 -8.01
N VAL A 44 0.86 4.02 -7.76
CA VAL A 44 -0.06 4.09 -6.62
C VAL A 44 -0.11 2.73 -5.94
N TYR A 45 -0.18 2.72 -4.62
CA TYR A 45 -0.39 1.53 -3.81
C TYR A 45 -1.73 1.64 -3.07
N LEU A 46 -2.68 0.78 -3.43
CA LEU A 46 -3.94 0.66 -2.71
C LEU A 46 -3.78 -0.38 -1.59
N HIS A 47 -4.05 0.02 -0.35
CA HIS A 47 -4.15 -0.90 0.78
C HIS A 47 -5.63 -1.28 0.99
N PRO A 48 -6.09 -2.48 0.56
CA PRO A 48 -7.52 -2.79 0.45
C PRO A 48 -8.19 -3.16 1.78
N LEU A 49 -7.45 -3.22 2.89
CA LEU A 49 -7.99 -3.77 4.14
C LEU A 49 -8.95 -2.77 4.81
N VAL A 50 -10.20 -3.17 5.02
CA VAL A 50 -11.25 -2.30 5.57
C VAL A 50 -11.32 -2.37 7.11
N LYS A 51 -10.73 -3.40 7.76
CA LYS A 51 -10.75 -3.57 9.22
C LYS A 51 -9.52 -4.31 9.78
N HIS A 52 -9.00 -3.82 10.91
CA HIS A 52 -8.07 -4.50 11.84
C HIS A 52 -6.63 -4.80 11.39
N GLU A 53 -5.99 -3.96 10.56
CA GLU A 53 -4.52 -4.00 10.40
C GLU A 53 -3.85 -3.13 11.47
N ALA A 54 -2.83 -3.68 12.14
CA ALA A 54 -2.09 -2.96 13.16
C ALA A 54 -1.21 -1.84 12.55
N PHE A 55 -0.53 -2.10 11.44
CA PHE A 55 0.46 -1.14 10.92
C PHE A 55 0.61 -1.12 9.39
N GLY A 56 0.55 -2.27 8.70
CA GLY A 56 0.63 -2.29 7.24
C GLY A 56 2.05 -2.04 6.69
N ILE A 57 3.02 -2.89 7.06
CA ILE A 57 4.42 -2.83 6.59
C ILE A 57 4.50 -2.74 5.06
N SER A 58 3.62 -3.44 4.34
CA SER A 58 3.57 -3.41 2.88
C SER A 58 3.28 -2.01 2.31
N ALA A 59 2.53 -1.17 3.02
CA ALA A 59 2.31 0.22 2.63
C ALA A 59 3.59 1.05 2.82
N VAL A 60 4.35 0.82 3.89
CA VAL A 60 5.66 1.47 4.11
C VAL A 60 6.67 1.04 3.05
N GLU A 61 6.75 -0.26 2.73
CA GLU A 61 7.59 -0.78 1.65
C GLU A 61 7.22 -0.14 0.30
N ALA A 62 5.93 -0.01 -0.01
CA ALA A 62 5.45 0.63 -1.22
C ALA A 62 5.77 2.13 -1.28
N MET A 63 5.56 2.86 -0.18
CA MET A 63 5.92 4.28 -0.08
C MET A 63 7.43 4.49 -0.26
N ALA A 64 8.28 3.65 0.35
CA ALA A 64 9.72 3.69 0.19
C ALA A 64 10.15 3.39 -1.27
N ALA A 65 9.41 2.54 -1.97
CA ALA A 65 9.60 2.26 -3.39
C ALA A 65 9.09 3.39 -4.32
N GLY A 66 8.46 4.44 -3.77
CA GLY A 66 7.98 5.61 -4.51
C GLY A 66 6.49 5.60 -4.86
N CYS A 67 5.71 4.63 -4.38
CA CYS A 67 4.27 4.61 -4.60
C CYS A 67 3.56 5.70 -3.80
N ILE A 68 2.52 6.31 -4.38
CA ILE A 68 1.56 7.13 -3.64
C ILE A 68 0.59 6.19 -2.89
N PRO A 69 0.49 6.25 -1.55
CA PRO A 69 -0.38 5.37 -0.80
C PRO A 69 -1.84 5.83 -0.91
N VAL A 70 -2.77 4.89 -1.07
CA VAL A 70 -4.21 5.07 -0.88
C VAL A 70 -4.65 4.04 0.15
N ALA A 71 -5.20 4.51 1.27
CA ALA A 71 -5.43 3.67 2.45
C ALA A 71 -6.82 3.91 3.07
N PRO A 72 -7.38 2.96 3.84
CA PRO A 72 -8.60 3.21 4.59
C PRO A 72 -8.43 4.33 5.63
N ASP A 73 -9.50 5.06 5.96
CA ASP A 73 -9.52 6.04 7.08
C ASP A 73 -9.69 5.38 8.46
N VAL A 74 -9.15 4.18 8.65
CA VAL A 74 -9.20 3.41 9.90
C VAL A 74 -7.90 2.62 10.09
N GLY A 75 -7.63 2.18 11.32
CA GLY A 75 -6.43 1.40 11.66
C GLY A 75 -5.15 2.22 11.69
N GLY A 76 -3.99 1.55 11.79
CA GLY A 76 -2.69 2.21 11.98
C GLY A 76 -2.29 3.12 10.82
N LEU A 77 -2.66 2.77 9.57
CA LEU A 77 -2.35 3.61 8.41
C LEU A 77 -3.07 4.96 8.43
N LYS A 78 -4.14 5.14 9.21
CA LYS A 78 -4.80 6.43 9.41
C LYS A 78 -3.86 7.49 10.00
N GLU A 79 -2.96 7.06 10.89
CA GLU A 79 -2.00 7.92 11.59
C GLU A 79 -0.81 8.30 10.70
N VAL A 80 -0.60 7.52 9.64
CA VAL A 80 0.52 7.66 8.72
C VAL A 80 0.10 8.41 7.47
N VAL A 81 -0.95 7.94 6.79
CA VAL A 81 -1.36 8.45 5.48
C VAL A 81 -2.13 9.78 5.62
N PRO A 82 -1.83 10.81 4.81
CA PRO A 82 -2.57 12.07 4.81
C PRO A 82 -4.08 11.91 4.54
N ARG A 83 -4.90 12.82 5.06
CA ARG A 83 -6.38 12.71 4.96
C ARG A 83 -6.89 12.64 3.53
N ASN A 84 -6.26 13.38 2.62
CA ASN A 84 -6.63 13.42 1.20
C ASN A 84 -6.21 12.17 0.41
N LEU A 85 -5.56 11.19 1.05
CA LEU A 85 -5.17 9.91 0.48
C LEU A 85 -5.86 8.74 1.21
N ARG A 86 -6.88 9.06 2.02
CA ARG A 86 -7.65 8.09 2.79
C ARG A 86 -9.07 7.96 2.27
N TYR A 87 -9.60 6.74 2.28
CA TYR A 87 -10.96 6.45 1.84
C TYR A 87 -11.81 5.77 2.92
N SER A 88 -13.12 5.95 2.82
CA SER A 88 -14.14 5.33 3.67
C SER A 88 -15.14 4.48 2.87
N SER A 89 -15.11 4.55 1.53
CA SER A 89 -15.91 3.71 0.63
C SER A 89 -15.11 3.21 -0.58
N ILE A 90 -15.66 2.23 -1.31
CA ILE A 90 -15.04 1.68 -2.52
C ILE A 90 -14.98 2.74 -3.63
N GLU A 91 -16.01 3.56 -3.74
CA GLU A 91 -16.13 4.63 -4.71
C GLU A 91 -15.08 5.72 -4.47
N GLU A 92 -14.87 6.10 -3.20
CA GLU A 92 -13.82 7.03 -2.81
C GLU A 92 -12.42 6.45 -3.09
N ALA A 93 -12.21 5.16 -2.79
CA ALA A 93 -10.96 4.48 -3.12
C ALA A 93 -10.67 4.51 -4.63
N ALA A 94 -11.66 4.19 -5.47
CA ALA A 94 -11.53 4.19 -6.92
C ALA A 94 -11.26 5.60 -7.47
N SER A 95 -11.94 6.61 -6.94
CA SER A 95 -11.74 8.02 -7.30
C SER A 95 -10.32 8.48 -6.97
N LEU A 96 -9.84 8.21 -5.75
CA LEU A 96 -8.49 8.55 -5.31
C LEU A 96 -7.42 7.86 -6.13
N VAL A 97 -7.55 6.56 -6.40
CA VAL A 97 -6.60 5.84 -7.25
C VAL A 97 -6.51 6.47 -8.63
N THR A 98 -7.66 6.78 -9.25
CA THR A 98 -7.71 7.41 -10.57
C THR A 98 -7.04 8.79 -10.55
N GLN A 99 -7.42 9.63 -9.58
CA GLN A 99 -6.86 10.97 -9.42
C GLN A 99 -5.34 10.95 -9.21
N GLU A 100 -4.83 10.04 -8.39
CA GLU A 100 -3.39 9.96 -8.08
C GLU A 100 -2.57 9.36 -9.23
N VAL A 101 -3.18 8.50 -10.06
CA VAL A 101 -2.56 8.02 -11.32
C VAL A 101 -2.47 9.14 -12.36
N GLU A 102 -3.54 9.92 -12.53
CA GLU A 102 -3.62 11.02 -13.51
C GLU A 102 -2.74 12.21 -13.11
N ASN A 103 -2.81 12.62 -11.84
CA ASN A 103 -2.06 13.75 -11.30
C ASN A 103 -0.73 13.31 -10.67
N TRP A 104 -0.15 12.22 -11.18
CA TRP A 104 1.12 11.70 -10.68
C TRP A 104 2.23 12.74 -10.91
N CYS A 105 3.04 13.01 -9.89
CA CYS A 105 4.20 13.87 -10.03
C CYS A 105 5.28 13.55 -8.99
N ILE A 106 6.52 13.95 -9.30
CA ILE A 106 7.68 13.68 -8.44
C ILE A 106 7.55 14.26 -7.02
N LYS A 107 6.80 15.36 -6.85
CA LYS A 107 6.54 15.96 -5.54
C LYS A 107 5.74 15.01 -4.64
N LYS A 108 4.70 14.37 -5.19
CA LYS A 108 3.88 13.39 -4.45
C LYS A 108 4.69 12.15 -4.09
N VAL A 109 5.51 11.65 -5.02
CA VAL A 109 6.44 10.54 -4.77
C VAL A 109 7.41 10.85 -3.64
N ARG A 110 8.05 12.04 -3.66
CA ARG A 110 8.96 12.48 -2.58
C ARG A 110 8.25 12.55 -1.24
N ASN A 111 7.01 13.04 -1.20
CA ASN A 111 6.22 13.07 0.03
C ASN A 111 5.97 11.66 0.57
N SER A 112 5.64 10.68 -0.28
CA SER A 112 5.48 9.28 0.12
C SER A 112 6.78 8.69 0.68
N VAL A 113 7.91 8.90 -0.01
CA VAL A 113 9.22 8.41 0.47
C VAL A 113 9.55 9.02 1.84
N ASN A 114 9.38 10.33 1.99
CA ASN A 114 9.61 11.01 3.27
C ASN A 114 8.70 10.49 4.40
N LEU A 115 7.47 10.08 4.06
CA LEU A 115 6.56 9.48 5.02
C LEU A 115 7.07 8.10 5.48
N ALA A 116 7.60 7.28 4.56
CA ALA A 116 8.18 5.99 4.87
C ALA A 116 9.45 6.09 5.74
N GLU A 117 10.29 7.10 5.52
CA GLU A 117 11.52 7.33 6.28
C GLU A 117 11.28 7.52 7.78
N ARG A 118 10.07 7.95 8.19
CA ARG A 118 9.69 8.03 9.61
C ARG A 118 9.70 6.68 10.32
N PHE A 119 9.66 5.59 9.56
CA PHE A 119 9.61 4.22 10.06
C PHE A 119 10.87 3.43 9.70
N SER A 120 11.97 4.11 9.35
CA SER A 120 13.25 3.45 9.10
C SER A 120 13.77 2.77 10.38
N GLN A 121 14.44 1.63 10.21
CA GLN A 121 15.02 0.89 11.34
C GLN A 121 16.06 1.74 12.09
N THR A 122 16.85 2.53 11.36
CA THR A 122 17.84 3.45 11.93
C THR A 122 17.17 4.45 12.87
N ARG A 123 16.12 5.14 12.40
CA ARG A 123 15.40 6.09 13.22
C ARG A 123 14.74 5.42 14.42
N PHE A 124 14.08 4.28 14.21
CA PHE A 124 13.48 3.53 15.31
C PHE A 124 14.51 3.18 16.38
N ARG A 125 15.70 2.71 15.98
CA ARG A 125 16.80 2.39 16.89
C ARG A 125 17.27 3.61 17.67
N GLU A 126 17.53 4.73 16.98
CA GLU A 126 18.01 5.96 17.60
C GLU A 126 17.00 6.51 18.62
N GLU A 127 15.72 6.56 18.24
CA GLU A 127 14.63 7.01 19.09
C GLU A 127 14.44 6.10 20.31
N PHE A 128 14.53 4.78 20.10
CA PHE A 128 14.42 3.80 21.16
C PHE A 128 15.55 3.94 22.19
N LEU A 129 16.81 4.01 21.74
CA LEU A 129 17.97 4.19 22.61
C LEU A 129 17.86 5.51 23.40
N ARG A 130 17.47 6.59 22.72
CA ARG A 130 17.24 7.90 23.35
C ARG A 130 16.21 7.85 24.48
N ILE A 131 15.08 7.16 24.27
CA ILE A 131 14.03 7.02 25.29
C ILE A 131 14.52 6.16 26.46
N MET A 132 15.27 5.09 26.17
CA MET A 132 15.81 4.18 27.17
C MET A 132 17.00 4.76 27.94
N LYS A 133 17.54 5.92 27.52
CA LYS A 133 18.75 6.56 28.06
C LYS A 133 19.97 5.63 27.98
N LEU A 134 20.05 4.84 26.91
CA LEU A 134 21.17 3.95 26.57
C LEU A 134 22.06 4.58 25.50
#